data_AF-A0A9D9MXJ4-F1
#
_entry.id   AF-A0A9D9MXJ4-F1
#
_cell.length_a   1.000
_cell.length_b   1.000
_cell.length_c   1.000
_cell.angle_alpha   90.00
_cell.angle_beta   90.00
_cell.angle_gamma   90.00
#
_symmetry.space_group_name_H-M   'P 1'
#
loop_
_entity.id
_entity.type
_entity.pdbx_description
1 polymer ?
#
loop_
_entity_poly.entity_id
_entity_poly.type
_entity_poly.pdbx_seq_one_letter_code
_entity_poly.pdbx_strand_id
1 'polypeptide(L)' 'MKRHVGQQIALATAIFCALLALPVVALFVWLLQTRGLADSWAPSALAGVAFLLCCSGVLYVMSRPQPPLPQEEDS' A
#
# COMPACT_ATOMS: atom_id res chain seq x y z
N MET A 1 -20.34 17.12 11.22
CA MET A 1 -18.88 16.88 11.03
C MET A 1 -18.68 15.93 9.86
N LYS A 2 -18.21 16.40 8.72
CA LYS A 2 -18.07 15.65 7.46
C LYS A 2 -16.62 15.18 7.28
N ARG A 3 -16.06 14.51 8.31
CA ARG A 3 -14.63 14.13 8.40
C ARG A 3 -14.30 12.74 7.79
N HIS A 4 -15.15 12.20 6.92
CA HIS A 4 -14.96 10.86 6.33
C HIS A 4 -14.37 10.85 4.90
N VAL A 5 -14.34 12.00 4.21
CA VAL A 5 -13.90 12.06 2.80
C VAL A 5 -12.40 11.79 2.67
N GLY A 6 -11.57 12.38 3.52
CA GLY A 6 -10.11 12.16 3.50
C GLY A 6 -9.70 10.72 3.81
N GLN A 7 -10.42 10.06 4.73
CA GLN A 7 -10.18 8.66 5.08
C GLN A 7 -10.57 7.71 3.93
N GLN A 8 -11.67 7.99 3.24
CA GLN A 8 -12.08 7.21 2.07
C GLN A 8 -11.09 7.34 0.91
N ILE A 9 -10.54 8.53 0.67
CA ILE A 9 -9.53 8.75 -0.37
C ILE A 9 -8.23 8.00 -0.05
N ALA A 10 -7.80 7.98 1.21
CA ALA A 10 -6.64 7.22 1.65
C ALA A 10 -6.83 5.70 1.46
N LEU A 11 -8.01 5.18 1.80
CA LEU A 11 -8.37 3.77 1.57
C LEU A 11 -8.42 3.43 0.08
N ALA A 12 -9.04 4.28 -0.74
CA ALA A 12 -9.12 4.08 -2.19
C ALA A 12 -7.72 4.04 -2.81
N THR A 13 -6.82 4.93 -2.38
CA THR A 13 -5.42 4.96 -2.82
C THR A 13 -4.67 3.71 -2.35
N ALA A 14 -4.87 3.24 -1.12
CA ALA A 14 -4.25 2.01 -0.62
C ALA A 14 -4.65 0.79 -1.46
N ILE A 15 -5.95 0.68 -1.79
CA ILE A 15 -6.48 -0.40 -2.63
C ILE A 15 -5.90 -0.31 -4.05
N PHE A 16 -5.83 0.90 -4.61
CA PHE A 16 -5.24 1.11 -5.94
C PHE A 16 -3.75 0.72 -5.97
N CYS A 17 -2.99 1.10 -4.93
CA CYS A 17 -1.58 0.74 -4.81
C CYS A 17 -1.38 -0.78 -4.67
N ALA A 18 -2.25 -1.47 -3.92
CA ALA A 18 -2.26 -2.92 -3.81
C ALA A 18 -2.63 -3.62 -5.14
N LEU A 19 -3.60 -3.09 -5.88
CA LEU A 19 -3.97 -3.60 -7.21
C LEU A 19 -2.83 -3.44 -8.22
N LEU A 20 -2.10 -2.31 -8.18
CA LEU A 20 -0.92 -2.10 -9.01
C LEU A 20 0.27 -2.98 -8.58
N ALA A 21 0.34 -3.43 -7.34
CA ALA A 21 1.38 -4.36 -6.91
C ALA A 21 1.21 -5.75 -7.55
N LEU A 22 -0.03 -6.21 -7.80
CA LEU A 22 -0.30 -7.52 -8.41
C LEU A 22 0.42 -7.77 -9.75
N PRO A 23 0.32 -6.89 -10.76
CA PRO A 23 1.03 -7.10 -12.02
C PRO A 23 2.54 -7.05 -11.84
N VAL A 24 3.08 -6.23 -10.92
CA VAL A 24 4.53 -6.15 -10.67
C VAL A 24 5.03 -7.42 -9.99
N VAL A 25 4.26 -7.99 -9.04
CA VAL A 25 4.55 -9.29 -8.42
C VAL A 25 4.50 -10.41 -9.46
N ALA A 26 3.49 -10.43 -10.32
CA ALA A 26 3.38 -11.43 -11.39
C ALA A 26 4.58 -11.35 -12.35
N LEU A 27 4.98 -10.14 -12.74
CA LEU A 27 6.17 -9.91 -13.58
C LEU A 27 7.45 -10.38 -12.88
N PHE A 28 7.58 -10.12 -11.58
CA PHE A 28 8.71 -10.57 -10.77
C PHE A 28 8.80 -12.11 -10.70
N VAL A 29 7.68 -12.79 -10.42
CA VAL A 29 7.62 -14.26 -10.39
C VAL A 29 7.94 -14.85 -11.76
N TRP A 30 7.42 -14.25 -12.83
CA TRP A 30 7.72 -14.66 -14.20
C TRP A 30 9.22 -14.51 -14.53
N LEU A 31 9.81 -13.36 -14.19
CA LEU A 31 11.25 -13.09 -14.35
C LEU A 31 12.10 -14.11 -13.58
N LEU A 32 11.71 -14.44 -12.36
CA LEU A 32 12.37 -15.46 -11.56
C LEU A 32 12.34 -16.84 -12.24
N GLN A 33 11.20 -17.24 -12.82
CA GLN A 33 11.09 -18.53 -13.50
C GLN A 33 11.80 -18.58 -14.86
N THR A 34 11.82 -17.48 -15.60
CA THR A 34 12.37 -17.45 -16.97
C THR A 34 13.87 -17.16 -17.04
N ARG A 35 14.40 -16.37 -16.11
CA ARG A 35 15.76 -15.83 -16.19
C ARG A 35 16.59 -16.01 -14.92
N GLY A 36 15.95 -16.32 -13.80
CA GLY A 36 16.61 -16.43 -12.49
C GLY A 36 17.02 -15.07 -11.90
N LEU A 37 17.46 -15.06 -10.64
CA LEU A 37 17.88 -13.85 -9.90
C LEU A 37 19.11 -13.13 -10.50
N ALA A 38 19.75 -13.70 -11.53
CA ALA A 38 20.92 -13.14 -12.19
C ALA A 38 20.58 -12.01 -13.18
N ASP A 39 19.31 -11.80 -13.51
CA ASP A 39 18.89 -10.76 -14.44
C ASP A 39 18.85 -9.39 -13.74
N SER A 40 19.54 -8.38 -14.30
CA SER A 40 19.71 -7.05 -13.69
C SER A 40 18.40 -6.31 -13.39
N TRP A 41 17.28 -6.79 -13.95
CA TRP A 41 15.93 -6.25 -13.79
C TRP A 41 15.18 -6.82 -12.58
N ALA A 42 15.58 -8.00 -12.09
CA ALA A 42 15.00 -8.63 -10.91
C ALA A 42 15.08 -7.76 -9.63
N PRO A 43 16.23 -7.12 -9.29
CA PRO A 43 16.29 -6.24 -8.11
C PRO A 43 15.38 -5.01 -8.25
N SER A 44 15.27 -4.42 -9.45
CA SER A 44 14.38 -3.29 -9.70
C SER A 44 12.90 -3.67 -9.58
N ALA A 45 12.51 -4.85 -10.10
CA ALA A 45 11.16 -5.36 -9.97
C ALA A 45 10.80 -5.68 -8.50
N LEU A 46 11.72 -6.31 -7.77
CA LEU A 46 11.55 -6.58 -6.34
C LEU A 46 11.42 -5.29 -5.52
N ALA A 47 12.25 -4.28 -5.80
CA ALA A 47 12.15 -2.97 -5.15
C ALA A 47 10.81 -2.29 -5.42
N GLY A 48 10.28 -2.39 -6.65
CA GLY A 48 8.96 -1.88 -7.01
C GLY A 48 7.84 -2.56 -6.23
N VAL A 49 7.86 -3.90 -6.11
CA VAL A 49 6.91 -4.64 -5.27
C VAL A 49 6.99 -4.19 -3.82
N ALA A 50 8.20 -4.13 -3.26
CA ALA A 50 8.41 -3.76 -1.86
C ALA A 50 7.91 -2.34 -1.56
N PHE A 51 8.18 -1.39 -2.46
CA PHE A 51 7.71 -0.01 -2.33
C PHE A 51 6.19 0.09 -2.39
N LEU A 52 5.54 -0.56 -3.36
CA LEU A 52 4.08 -0.51 -3.50
C LEU A 52 3.36 -1.17 -2.31
N LEU A 53 3.89 -2.30 -1.81
CA LEU A 53 3.34 -2.95 -0.62
C LEU A 53 3.52 -2.10 0.65
N CYS A 54 4.70 -1.49 0.82
CA CYS A 54 4.97 -0.61 1.94
C CYS A 54 4.07 0.63 1.89
N CYS A 55 3.93 1.24 0.70
CA CYS A 55 3.05 2.38 0.46
C CYS A 55 1.59 2.05 0.79
N SER A 56 1.07 0.92 0.30
CA SER A 56 -0.30 0.49 0.61
C SER A 56 -0.48 0.22 2.11
N GLY A 57 0.53 -0.37 2.76
CA GLY A 57 0.53 -0.65 4.20
C GLY A 57 0.44 0.61 5.05
N VAL A 58 1.28 1.61 4.77
CA VAL A 58 1.28 2.89 5.50
C VAL A 58 -0.05 3.64 5.29
N LEU A 59 -0.55 3.71 4.06
CA LEU A 59 -1.86 4.32 3.76
C LEU A 59 -3.01 3.61 4.46
N TYR A 60 -2.96 2.28 4.54
CA TYR A 60 -3.94 1.49 5.29
C TYR A 60 -3.87 1.79 6.79
N VAL A 61 -2.69 1.86 7.39
CA VAL A 61 -2.53 2.21 8.81
C VAL A 61 -3.04 3.63 9.07
N MET A 62 -2.71 4.60 8.23
CA MET A 62 -3.13 5.99 8.39
C MET A 62 -4.64 6.19 8.14
N SER A 63 -5.28 5.29 7.41
CA SER A 63 -6.73 5.29 7.22
C SER A 63 -7.51 4.61 8.34
N ARG A 64 -6.83 4.00 9.33
CA ARG A 64 -7.48 3.55 10.57
C ARG A 64 -7.96 4.81 11.32
N PRO A 65 -9.28 4.90 11.63
CA PRO A 65 -9.79 6.03 12.39
C PRO A 65 -9.15 6.04 13.78
N GLN A 66 -8.68 7.20 14.21
CA GLN A 66 -8.21 7.39 15.58
C GLN A 66 -9.37 7.04 16.55
N PRO A 67 -9.09 6.34 17.66
CA PRO A 67 -10.08 6.15 18.71
C PRO A 67 -10.60 7.52 19.14
N PRO A 68 -11.92 7.67 19.36
CA PRO A 68 -12.48 8.94 19.78
C PRO A 68 -11.76 9.37 21.06
N LEU A 69 -11.18 10.58 21.07
CA LEU A 69 -10.74 11.18 22.32
C LEU A 69 -11.94 11.18 23.27
N PRO A 70 -11.76 10.81 24.55
CA PRO A 70 -12.83 10.97 25.53
C PRO A 70 -13.32 12.41 25.44
N GLN A 71 -14.64 12.57 25.33
CA GLN A 71 -15.24 13.89 25.33
C GLN A 71 -14.84 14.51 26.67
N GLU A 72 -14.07 15.60 26.65
CA GLU A 72 -13.96 16.47 27.82
C GLU A 72 -15.41 16.95 28.08
N GLU A 73 -16.06 16.27 29.03
CA GLU A 73 -17.31 16.71 29.61
C GLU A 73 -17.01 18.06 30.29
N ASP A 74 -17.51 19.13 29.67
CA ASP A 74 -17.99 20.37 30.28
C ASP A 74 -17.10 21.01 31.37
N SER A 75 -16.45 22.13 31.03
CA SER A 75 -16.18 23.20 32.00
C SER A 75 -16.24 24.58 31.38
#